data_AF-A0AAD7E6A3-F1
#
_entry.id   AF-A0AAD7E6A3-F1
#
_cell.length_a   1.000
_cell.length_b   1.000
_cell.length_c   1.000
_cell.angle_alpha   90.00
_cell.angle_beta   90.00
_cell.angle_gamma   90.00
#
_symmetry.space_group_name_H-M   'P 1'
#
loop_
_entity.id
_entity.type
_entity.pdbx_description
1 polymer ?
#
loop_
_entity_poly.entity_id
_entity_poly.type
_entity_poly.pdbx_seq_one_letter_code
_entity_poly.pdbx_strand_id
1 'polypeptide(L)' 'VNILTTYRRNGWATKGLRARKRCCFGIIYSHIKEGGYNGDQFLLWLDGLLEVMNHYPQKHSVLVLDNCRIHHVEGVEERC' A
#
# COMPACT_ATOMS: atom_id res chain seq x y z
N VAL A 1 -10.52 23.58 -12.20
CA VAL A 1 -9.36 22.65 -12.09
C VAL A 1 -8.72 22.91 -10.74
N ASN A 2 -8.77 21.95 -9.81
CA ASN A 2 -8.31 22.13 -8.44
C ASN A 2 -6.77 22.19 -8.41
N ILE A 3 -6.21 23.30 -7.91
CA ILE A 3 -4.78 23.65 -7.94
C ILE A 3 -3.97 22.90 -6.86
N LEU A 4 -4.62 22.15 -5.96
CA LEU A 4 -3.97 21.54 -4.79
C LEU A 4 -3.44 20.11 -5.00
N THR A 5 -3.62 19.52 -6.19
CA THR A 5 -3.06 18.20 -6.50
C THR A 5 -2.03 18.32 -7.62
N THR A 6 -0.85 17.72 -7.44
CA THR A 6 0.25 17.63 -8.42
C THR A 6 -0.09 16.69 -9.58
N TYR A 7 -1.34 16.70 -10.04
CA TYR A 7 -1.79 15.91 -11.18
C TYR A 7 -1.02 16.35 -12.43
N ARG A 8 0.01 15.58 -12.78
CA ARG A 8 0.73 15.75 -14.04
C ARG A 8 -0.06 15.05 -15.12
N ARG A 9 -0.53 15.83 -16.09
CA ARG A 9 -1.23 15.31 -17.29
C ARG A 9 -0.37 14.34 -18.09
N ASN A 10 0.96 14.46 -17.99
CA ASN A 10 1.94 13.65 -18.70
C ASN A 10 2.87 12.92 -17.71
N GLY A 11 3.12 11.64 -17.96
CA GLY A 11 4.11 10.84 -17.22
C GLY A 11 5.52 10.99 -17.79
N TRP A 12 6.53 10.65 -16.99
CA TRP A 12 7.94 10.66 -17.42
C TRP A 12 8.37 9.29 -17.93
N ALA A 13 9.12 9.28 -19.03
CA ALA A 13 9.80 8.11 -19.58
C ALA A 13 11.07 8.56 -20.32
N THR A 14 12.03 7.66 -20.49
CA THR A 14 13.17 7.90 -21.38
C THR A 14 12.68 8.15 -22.82
N LYS A 15 13.40 8.99 -23.57
CA LYS A 15 13.03 9.40 -24.93
C LYS A 15 12.78 8.16 -25.81
N GLY A 16 11.61 8.09 -26.43
CA GLY A 16 11.18 6.96 -27.27
C GLY A 16 10.41 5.86 -26.53
N LEU A 17 10.31 5.92 -25.19
CA LEU A 17 9.50 4.98 -24.41
C LEU A 17 8.19 5.61 -23.94
N ARG A 18 7.16 4.76 -23.78
CA ARG A 18 5.88 5.17 -23.18
C ARG A 18 6.01 5.12 -21.66
N ALA A 19 5.59 6.20 -20.99
CA ALA A 19 5.43 6.19 -19.54
C ALA A 19 4.40 5.12 -19.14
N ARG A 20 4.82 4.13 -18.36
CA ARG A 20 3.97 3.06 -17.85
C ARG A 20 4.05 3.06 -16.33
N LYS A 21 2.90 3.25 -15.67
CA LYS A 21 2.77 2.95 -14.23
C LYS A 21 2.59 1.44 -14.11
N ARG A 22 3.67 0.72 -13.83
CA ARG A 22 3.63 -0.73 -13.61
C ARG A 22 3.32 -0.98 -12.14
N CYS A 23 2.04 -1.10 -11.81
CA CYS A 23 1.63 -1.77 -10.57
C CYS A 23 1.57 -3.26 -10.91
N CYS A 24 2.50 -4.02 -10.36
CA CYS A 24 2.54 -5.46 -10.57
C CYS A 24 1.27 -6.04 -9.94
N PHE A 25 0.40 -6.65 -10.74
CA PHE A 25 -0.71 -7.51 -10.28
C PHE A 25 -1.97 -6.85 -9.72
N GLY A 26 -2.10 -5.52 -9.79
CA GLY A 26 -3.35 -4.83 -9.43
C GLY A 26 -3.55 -4.66 -7.93
N ILE A 27 -4.79 -4.40 -7.50
CA ILE A 27 -5.16 -4.20 -6.09
C ILE A 27 -5.63 -5.55 -5.53
N ILE A 28 -5.02 -6.02 -4.43
CA ILE A 28 -5.40 -7.28 -3.75
C ILE A 28 -6.32 -7.06 -2.54
N TYR A 29 -6.23 -5.88 -1.91
CA TYR A 29 -6.99 -5.54 -0.71
C TYR A 29 -7.18 -4.03 -0.62
N SER A 30 -8.35 -3.58 -0.18
CA SER A 30 -8.64 -2.17 0.08
C SER A 30 -9.70 -2.06 1.17
N HIS A 31 -9.49 -1.12 2.09
CA HIS A 31 -10.43 -0.82 3.16
C HIS A 31 -10.58 0.70 3.28
N ILE A 32 -11.81 1.19 3.16
CA ILE A 32 -12.13 2.61 3.16
C ILE A 32 -12.86 2.93 4.46
N LYS A 33 -12.40 3.96 5.17
CA LYS A 33 -13.05 4.48 6.37
C LYS A 33 -13.02 6.00 6.40
N GLU A 34 -13.91 6.58 7.20
CA GLU A 34 -13.87 8.00 7.52
C GLU A 34 -12.79 8.30 8.56
N GLY A 35 -11.99 9.35 8.33
CA GLY A 35 -10.89 9.75 9.20
C GLY A 35 -9.61 8.90 9.06
N GLY A 36 -8.61 9.19 9.90
CA GLY A 36 -7.32 8.49 9.92
C GLY A 36 -7.35 7.18 10.72
N TYR A 37 -6.40 6.28 10.43
CA TYR A 37 -6.18 5.06 11.23
C TYR A 37 -5.38 5.39 12.50
N ASN A 38 -5.74 4.75 13.60
CA ASN A 38 -4.89 4.60 14.78
C ASN A 38 -4.20 3.22 14.78
N GLY A 39 -3.40 2.90 15.80
CA GLY A 39 -2.67 1.64 15.92
C GLY A 39 -3.57 0.41 15.86
N ASP A 40 -4.59 0.34 16.72
CA ASP A 40 -5.50 -0.82 16.79
C ASP A 40 -6.26 -1.04 15.47
N GLN A 41 -6.70 0.04 14.84
CA GLN A 41 -7.37 -0.03 13.54
C GLN A 41 -6.42 -0.47 12.43
N PHE A 42 -5.13 -0.12 12.53
CA PHE A 42 -4.11 -0.61 11.61
C PHE A 42 -3.88 -2.11 11.79
N LEU A 43 -3.88 -2.63 13.02
CA LEU A 43 -3.76 -4.08 13.27
C LEU A 43 -4.94 -4.85 12.69
N LEU A 44 -6.18 -4.38 12.89
CA LEU A 44 -7.37 -4.99 12.28
C LEU A 44 -7.30 -4.95 10.74
N TRP A 45 -6.79 -3.86 10.18
CA TRP A 45 -6.56 -3.75 8.75
C TRP A 45 -5.51 -4.74 8.26
N LEU A 46 -4.42 -4.90 9.01
CA LEU A 46 -3.31 -5.82 8.71
C LEU A 46 -3.80 -7.27 8.74
N ASP A 47 -4.60 -7.65 9.74
CA ASP A 47 -5.21 -8.97 9.82
C ASP A 47 -6.03 -9.27 8.56
N GLY A 48 -6.88 -8.33 8.13
CA GLY A 48 -7.66 -8.50 6.89
C GLY A 48 -6.80 -8.56 5.61
N LEU A 49 -5.65 -7.88 5.57
CA LEU A 49 -4.71 -7.98 4.45
C LEU A 49 -4.01 -9.35 4.41
N LEU A 50 -3.58 -9.86 5.56
CA LEU A 50 -2.81 -11.10 5.63
C LEU A 50 -3.63 -12.33 5.21
N GLU A 51 -4.95 -12.31 5.40
CA GLU A 51 -5.86 -13.35 4.90
C GLU A 51 -5.84 -13.51 3.37
N VAL A 52 -5.46 -12.48 2.62
CA VAL A 52 -5.39 -12.51 1.14
C VAL A 52 -3.96 -12.50 0.61
N MET A 53 -2.96 -12.36 1.48
CA MET A 53 -1.55 -12.51 1.14
C MET A 53 -1.14 -13.98 1.22
N ASN A 54 -0.10 -14.35 0.46
CA ASN A 54 0.48 -15.67 0.59
C ASN A 54 1.58 -15.67 1.66
N HIS A 55 1.84 -16.84 2.26
CA HIS A 55 2.97 -17.00 3.19
C HIS A 55 4.31 -16.83 2.46
N TYR A 56 5.29 -16.25 3.14
CA TYR A 56 6.65 -16.17 2.61
C TYR A 56 7.26 -17.57 2.43
N PRO A 57 7.95 -17.90 1.31
CA PRO A 57 8.43 -17.02 0.22
C PRO A 57 7.58 -17.02 -1.05
N GLN A 58 6.27 -17.24 -0.97
CA GLN A 58 5.40 -17.32 -2.14
C GLN A 58 5.22 -15.96 -2.84
N LYS A 59 4.52 -15.92 -3.99
CA LYS A 59 4.22 -14.66 -4.68
C LYS A 59 3.32 -13.78 -3.80
N HIS A 60 3.54 -12.46 -3.82
CA HIS A 60 2.76 -11.49 -3.01
C HIS A 60 2.84 -11.73 -1.49
N SER A 61 3.97 -12.23 -0.99
CA SER A 61 4.17 -12.52 0.43
C SER A 61 5.00 -11.46 1.19
N VAL A 62 5.45 -10.40 0.49
CA VAL A 62 6.30 -9.36 1.08
C VAL A 62 5.49 -8.08 1.17
N LEU A 63 5.35 -7.57 2.38
CA LEU A 63 4.68 -6.31 2.67
C LEU A 63 5.72 -5.17 2.70
N VAL A 64 5.48 -4.12 1.91
CA VAL A 64 6.31 -2.92 1.88
C VAL A 64 5.43 -1.73 2.21
N LEU A 65 5.70 -1.06 3.34
CA LEU A 65 4.97 0.10 3.84
C LEU A 65 5.91 1.30 4.02
N ASP A 66 5.36 2.51 4.10
CA ASP A 66 6.12 3.69 4.50
C ASP A 66 6.42 3.67 6.02
N ASN A 67 7.28 4.58 6.48
CA ASN A 67 7.75 4.62 7.88
C ASN A 67 6.78 5.36 8.83
N CYS A 68 5.47 5.11 8.71
CA CYS A 68 4.46 5.77 9.54
C CYS A 68 4.51 5.25 10.99
N ARG A 69 4.25 6.12 11.99
CA ARG A 69 4.27 5.73 13.41
C ARG A 69 3.35 4.57 13.75
N ILE A 70 2.18 4.48 13.10
CA ILE A 70 1.23 3.39 13.35
C ILE A 70 1.71 2.02 12.87
N HIS A 71 2.78 1.96 12.06
CA HIS A 71 3.41 0.70 11.63
C HIS A 71 4.40 0.15 12.65
N HIS A 72 4.70 0.89 13.71
CA HIS A 72 5.63 0.51 14.80
C HIS A 72 4.90 0.20 16.11
N VAL A 73 3.60 -0.07 16.04
CA VAL A 73 2.81 -0.46 17.22
C VAL A 73 3.07 -1.92 17.57
N GLU A 74 2.89 -2.27 18.84
CA GLU A 74 3.00 -3.65 19.31
C GLU A 74 2.03 -4.57 18.53
N GLY A 75 2.48 -5.76 18.18
CA GLY A 75 1.72 -6.74 17.40
C GLY A 75 1.89 -6.69 15.89
N VAL A 76 2.58 -5.69 15.32
CA VAL A 76 2.92 -5.68 13.87
C VAL A 76 3.98 -6.73 13.55
N GLU A 77 5.06 -6.79 14.33
CA GLU A 77 6.15 -7.75 14.15
C GLU A 77 5.70 -9.20 14.37
N GLU A 78 4.70 -9.44 15.22
CA GLU A 78 4.18 -10.79 15.46
C GLU A 78 3.36 -11.33 14.27
N ARG A 79 2.86 -10.43 13.42
CA ARG A 79 2.03 -10.75 12.25
C ARG A 79 2.84 -10.91 10.96
N CYS A 80 4.04 -10.35 10.89
CA CYS A 80 4.87 -10.24 9.67
C CYS A 80 6.25 -10.85 9.87
#